data_AF-A0AAE7E0H0-F1
#
_entry.id   AF-A0AAE7E0H0-F1
#
_cell.length_a   1.000
_cell.length_b   1.000
_cell.length_c   1.000
_cell.angle_alpha   90.00
_cell.angle_beta   90.00
_cell.angle_gamma   90.00
#
_symmetry.space_group_name_H-M   'P 1'
#
loop_
_entity.id
_entity.type
_entity.pdbx_description
1 polymer ?
#
loop_
_entity_poly.entity_id
_entity_poly.type
_entity_poly.pdbx_seq_one_letter_code
_entity_poly.pdbx_strand_id
1 'polypeptide(L)'
;MNIYSQEVLELKKEILTEISNELKNITNFRIKTNTKAYYELKKTISKWDLEINEISNSINYNDDVNEKFSFIKIDRKTLESLINLNNKLKIGNISKLLDTLTITYEEFFVKYSLIEIRYLDLNKKIQKALNNTDLYIGEILDNEYGIKKNEKILYKIDDIIIYEDKEYLDAKNLKKYPIGENVFWISLNFTLADIEKFNSLYFNF
;
A
#
# COMPACT_ATOMS: atom_id res chain seq x y z
N MET A 1 -10.56 17.88 -22.88
CA MET A 1 -9.83 18.64 -21.85
C MET A 1 -8.62 17.80 -21.45
N ASN A 2 -7.43 18.38 -21.22
CA ASN A 2 -6.24 17.58 -20.84
C ASN A 2 -6.46 16.99 -19.43
N ILE A 3 -6.11 15.73 -19.18
CA ILE A 3 -6.29 15.06 -17.87
C ILE A 3 -5.68 15.90 -16.73
N TYR A 4 -4.50 16.49 -16.97
CA TYR A 4 -3.87 17.44 -16.04
C TYR A 4 -4.76 18.63 -15.68
N SER A 5 -5.55 19.14 -16.62
CA SER A 5 -6.47 20.25 -16.36
C SER A 5 -7.70 19.83 -15.56
N GLN A 6 -8.11 18.56 -15.60
CA GLN A 6 -9.17 18.03 -14.74
C GLN A 6 -8.65 17.82 -13.31
N GLU A 7 -7.45 17.26 -13.16
CA GLU A 7 -6.80 17.06 -11.85
C GLU A 7 -6.58 18.40 -11.11
N VAL A 8 -6.10 19.43 -11.82
CA VAL A 8 -5.95 20.77 -11.25
C VAL A 8 -7.29 21.35 -10.80
N LEU A 9 -8.38 21.04 -11.50
CA LEU A 9 -9.72 21.50 -11.15
C LEU A 9 -10.28 20.77 -9.93
N GLU A 10 -10.06 19.47 -9.79
CA GLU A 10 -10.46 18.70 -8.61
C GLU A 10 -9.74 19.17 -7.35
N LEU A 11 -8.42 19.32 -7.40
CA LEU A 11 -7.63 19.87 -6.29
C LEU A 11 -8.09 21.29 -5.93
N LYS A 12 -8.34 22.14 -6.94
CA LYS A 12 -8.85 23.50 -6.72
C LYS A 12 -10.22 23.47 -6.04
N LYS A 13 -11.11 22.56 -6.45
CA LYS A 13 -12.43 22.36 -5.83
C LYS A 13 -12.33 21.93 -4.38
N GLU A 14 -11.46 20.96 -4.08
CA GLU A 14 -11.25 20.44 -2.71
C GLU A 14 -10.78 21.56 -1.78
N ILE A 15 -9.72 22.29 -2.17
CA ILE A 15 -9.17 23.42 -1.41
C ILE A 15 -10.23 24.51 -1.19
N LEU A 16 -10.95 24.91 -2.25
CA LEU A 16 -12.00 25.92 -2.13
C LEU A 16 -13.14 25.48 -1.19
N THR A 17 -13.50 24.20 -1.22
CA THR A 17 -14.55 23.63 -0.36
C THR A 17 -14.13 23.64 1.10
N GLU A 18 -12.91 23.20 1.40
CA GLU A 18 -12.35 23.18 2.75
C GLU A 18 -12.30 24.61 3.33
N ILE A 19 -11.65 25.54 2.63
CA ILE A 19 -11.53 26.93 3.09
C ILE A 19 -12.92 27.59 3.19
N SER A 20 -13.82 27.35 2.24
CA SER A 20 -15.18 27.90 2.32
C SER A 20 -15.94 27.39 3.55
N ASN A 21 -15.77 26.13 3.94
CA ASN A 21 -16.39 25.57 5.13
C ASN A 21 -15.81 26.18 6.41
N GLU A 22 -14.50 26.39 6.47
CA GLU A 22 -13.86 27.12 7.58
C GLU A 22 -14.39 28.56 7.69
N LEU A 23 -14.50 29.28 6.56
CA LEU A 23 -15.06 30.62 6.56
C LEU A 23 -16.54 30.65 6.96
N LYS A 24 -17.34 29.65 6.56
CA LYS A 24 -18.72 29.47 7.01
C LYS A 24 -18.78 29.26 8.53
N ASN A 25 -17.87 28.48 9.10
CA ASN A 25 -17.78 28.31 10.56
C ASN A 25 -17.42 29.63 11.27
N ILE A 26 -16.45 30.37 10.75
CA ILE A 26 -16.05 31.68 11.33
C ILE A 26 -17.22 32.67 11.24
N THR A 27 -17.88 32.77 10.09
CA THR A 27 -19.00 33.70 9.89
C THR A 27 -20.23 33.35 10.73
N ASN A 28 -20.53 32.06 10.91
CA ASN A 28 -21.71 31.64 11.68
C ASN A 28 -21.51 31.72 13.19
N PHE A 29 -20.30 31.48 13.71
CA PHE A 29 -20.09 31.28 15.14
C PHE A 29 -19.14 32.27 15.80
N ARG A 30 -18.28 32.96 15.03
CA ARG A 30 -17.19 33.78 15.61
C ARG A 30 -17.31 35.27 15.33
N ILE A 31 -18.18 35.70 14.41
CA ILE A 31 -18.30 37.09 14.00
C ILE A 31 -19.76 37.56 14.12
N LYS A 32 -19.96 38.79 14.61
CA LYS A 32 -21.29 39.42 14.66
C LYS A 32 -21.75 39.85 13.27
N THR A 33 -23.02 39.60 12.97
CA THR A 33 -23.65 39.82 11.66
C THR A 33 -23.69 41.27 11.19
N ASN A 34 -23.58 42.24 12.10
CA ASN A 34 -23.59 43.67 11.78
C ASN A 34 -22.21 44.26 11.46
N THR A 35 -21.16 43.44 11.39
CA THR A 35 -19.79 43.92 11.14
C THR A 35 -19.45 43.93 9.66
N LYS A 36 -18.61 44.88 9.21
CA LYS A 36 -18.10 44.91 7.83
C LYS A 36 -17.41 43.60 7.44
N ALA A 37 -16.64 43.01 8.37
CA ALA A 37 -15.97 41.73 8.17
C ALA A 37 -16.95 40.59 7.85
N TYR A 38 -18.10 40.53 8.53
CA TYR A 38 -19.15 39.55 8.24
C TYR A 38 -19.64 39.64 6.79
N TYR A 39 -19.94 40.85 6.32
CA TYR A 39 -20.45 41.06 4.96
C TYR A 39 -19.42 40.71 3.87
N GLU A 40 -18.16 41.08 4.07
CA GLU A 40 -17.08 40.73 3.12
C GLU A 40 -16.81 39.22 3.06
N LEU A 41 -16.82 38.54 4.22
CA LEU A 41 -16.68 37.08 4.26
C LEU A 41 -17.87 36.39 3.58
N LYS A 42 -19.10 36.83 3.83
CA LYS A 42 -20.30 36.28 3.19
C LYS A 42 -20.26 36.45 1.66
N LYS A 43 -19.78 37.60 1.18
CA LYS A 43 -19.59 37.87 -0.24
C LYS A 43 -18.52 36.94 -0.85
N THR A 44 -17.42 36.73 -0.14
CA THR A 44 -16.33 35.84 -0.55
C THR A 44 -16.78 34.37 -0.62
N ILE A 45 -17.47 33.90 0.41
CA ILE A 45 -18.09 32.56 0.45
C ILE A 45 -19.03 32.37 -0.74
N SER A 46 -19.92 33.33 -1.00
CA SER A 46 -20.87 33.23 -2.11
C SER A 46 -20.17 33.16 -3.47
N LYS A 47 -19.06 33.87 -3.64
CA LYS A 47 -18.25 33.82 -4.86
C LYS A 47 -17.59 32.44 -5.03
N TRP A 48 -17.03 31.89 -3.96
CA TRP A 48 -16.39 30.57 -4.01
C TRP A 48 -17.40 29.44 -4.18
N ASP A 49 -18.59 29.54 -3.60
CA ASP A 49 -19.67 28.58 -3.82
C ASP A 49 -20.09 28.53 -5.31
N LEU A 50 -20.13 29.68 -6.00
CA LEU A 50 -20.36 29.72 -7.46
C LEU A 50 -19.22 29.06 -8.23
N GLU A 51 -17.97 29.37 -7.88
CA GLU A 51 -16.78 28.81 -8.54
C GLU A 51 -16.70 27.28 -8.35
N ILE A 52 -17.03 26.76 -7.16
CA ILE A 52 -17.14 25.32 -6.88
C ILE A 52 -18.19 24.65 -7.76
N ASN A 53 -19.35 25.30 -7.96
CA ASN A 53 -20.41 24.76 -8.81
C ASN A 53 -20.00 24.74 -10.29
N GLU A 54 -19.36 25.80 -10.79
CA GLU A 54 -18.83 25.84 -12.15
C GLU A 54 -17.80 24.73 -12.40
N ILE A 55 -16.86 24.55 -11.46
CA ILE A 55 -15.87 23.47 -11.52
C ILE A 55 -16.57 22.10 -11.51
N SER A 56 -17.55 21.89 -10.63
CA SER A 56 -18.30 20.63 -10.53
C SER A 56 -19.03 20.28 -11.83
N ASN A 57 -19.65 21.27 -12.47
CA ASN A 57 -20.32 21.08 -13.75
C ASN A 57 -19.34 20.75 -14.88
N SER A 58 -18.13 21.32 -14.85
CA SER A 58 -17.08 20.98 -15.82
C SER A 58 -16.51 19.58 -15.66
N ILE A 59 -16.48 19.04 -14.43
CA ILE A 59 -16.00 17.69 -14.13
C ILE A 59 -17.03 16.64 -14.56
N ASN A 60 -18.31 16.81 -14.20
CA ASN A 60 -19.39 15.86 -14.50
C ASN A 60 -19.64 15.65 -16.01
N TYR A 61 -19.16 16.54 -16.87
CA TYR A 61 -19.31 16.41 -18.33
C TYR A 61 -18.31 15.39 -18.95
N ASN A 62 -17.32 14.91 -18.19
CA ASN A 62 -16.20 14.08 -18.71
C ASN A 62 -16.19 12.63 -18.18
N ASP A 63 -17.24 12.16 -17.50
CA ASP A 63 -17.33 10.82 -16.88
C ASP A 63 -17.38 9.62 -17.87
N ASP A 64 -17.28 9.85 -19.19
CA ASP A 64 -17.22 8.78 -20.20
C ASP A 64 -15.85 8.07 -20.28
N VAL A 65 -14.83 8.49 -19.53
CA VAL A 65 -13.50 7.86 -19.51
C VAL A 65 -13.30 7.08 -18.21
N ASN A 66 -13.63 5.80 -18.28
CA ASN A 66 -13.63 4.82 -17.19
C ASN A 66 -12.20 4.37 -16.77
N GLU A 67 -11.28 5.30 -16.55
CA GLU A 67 -9.95 5.01 -16.00
C GLU A 67 -10.03 4.96 -14.46
N LYS A 68 -9.82 3.77 -13.88
CA LYS A 68 -9.76 3.61 -12.42
C LYS A 68 -8.45 4.20 -11.89
N PHE A 69 -8.50 5.41 -11.35
CA PHE A 69 -7.34 6.04 -10.71
C PHE A 69 -7.04 5.39 -9.35
N SER A 70 -5.77 5.09 -9.10
CA SER A 70 -5.26 4.63 -7.81
C SER A 70 -4.23 5.62 -7.26
N PHE A 71 -4.55 6.24 -6.13
CA PHE A 71 -3.68 7.19 -5.46
C PHE A 71 -2.56 6.47 -4.70
N ILE A 72 -1.30 6.73 -5.05
CA ILE A 72 -0.13 6.26 -4.29
C ILE A 72 0.34 7.40 -3.39
N LYS A 73 0.18 7.24 -2.07
CA LYS A 73 0.77 8.16 -1.09
C LYS A 73 2.26 7.82 -0.93
N ILE A 74 3.13 8.77 -1.26
CA ILE A 74 4.58 8.65 -1.07
C ILE A 74 5.09 9.80 -0.20
N ASP A 75 6.13 9.54 0.57
CA ASP A 75 6.78 10.58 1.34
C ASP A 75 7.58 11.54 0.44
N ARG A 76 7.80 12.76 0.94
CA ARG A 76 8.46 13.83 0.19
C ARG A 76 9.87 13.46 -0.29
N LYS A 77 10.65 12.74 0.53
CA LYS A 77 12.03 12.39 0.20
C LYS A 77 12.07 11.37 -0.94
N THR A 78 11.14 10.42 -0.92
CA THR A 78 10.96 9.46 -2.02
C THR A 78 10.51 10.16 -3.30
N LEU A 79 9.55 11.08 -3.24
CA LEU A 79 9.13 11.87 -4.40
C LEU A 79 10.30 12.69 -5.00
N GLU A 80 11.07 13.37 -4.15
CA GLU A 80 12.23 14.15 -4.59
C GLU A 80 13.29 13.26 -5.26
N SER A 81 13.50 12.06 -4.72
CA SER A 81 14.40 11.07 -5.32
C SER A 81 13.91 10.61 -6.69
N LEU A 82 12.61 10.34 -6.85
CA LEU A 82 11.99 9.97 -8.13
C LEU A 82 12.12 11.08 -9.18
N ILE A 83 11.86 12.34 -8.79
CA ILE A 83 12.01 13.50 -9.68
C ILE A 83 13.46 13.63 -10.14
N ASN A 84 14.41 13.56 -9.20
CA ASN A 84 15.83 13.66 -9.51
C ASN A 84 16.30 12.53 -10.44
N LEU A 85 15.83 11.30 -10.20
CA LEU A 85 16.11 10.16 -11.05
C LEU A 85 15.52 10.34 -12.46
N ASN A 86 14.27 10.79 -12.56
CA ASN A 86 13.62 11.06 -13.84
C ASN A 86 14.38 12.13 -14.64
N ASN A 87 14.83 13.20 -13.98
CA ASN A 87 15.60 14.27 -14.61
C ASN A 87 16.94 13.77 -15.16
N LYS A 88 17.60 12.82 -14.47
CA LYS A 88 18.84 12.20 -14.93
C LYS A 88 18.62 11.28 -16.13
N LEU A 89 17.59 10.43 -16.06
CA LEU A 89 17.34 9.40 -17.07
C LEU A 89 16.52 9.91 -18.28
N LYS A 90 15.83 11.04 -18.13
CA LYS A 90 14.98 11.69 -19.15
C LYS A 90 13.90 10.76 -19.71
N ILE A 91 13.30 9.93 -18.86
CA ILE A 91 12.33 8.89 -19.26
C ILE A 91 10.94 9.47 -19.57
N GLY A 92 10.62 10.66 -19.06
CA GLY A 92 9.39 11.38 -19.38
C GLY A 92 8.71 11.92 -18.13
N ASN A 93 7.50 11.45 -17.84
CA ASN A 93 6.81 11.74 -16.58
C ASN A 93 7.14 10.66 -15.53
N ILE A 94 6.76 10.92 -14.26
CA ILE A 94 7.03 10.00 -13.15
C ILE A 94 6.35 8.65 -13.38
N SER A 95 5.13 8.62 -13.94
CA SER A 95 4.43 7.37 -14.26
C SER A 95 5.26 6.50 -15.19
N LYS A 96 5.74 7.07 -16.30
CA LYS A 96 6.55 6.33 -17.28
C LYS A 96 7.89 5.90 -16.71
N LEU A 97 8.49 6.70 -15.82
CA LEU A 97 9.66 6.27 -15.05
C LEU A 97 9.32 5.05 -14.21
N LEU A 98 8.22 5.07 -13.44
CA LEU A 98 7.79 3.95 -12.61
C LEU A 98 7.51 2.71 -13.45
N ASP A 99 6.76 2.83 -14.55
CA ASP A 99 6.49 1.71 -15.47
C ASP A 99 7.80 1.13 -16.02
N THR A 100 8.72 1.99 -16.46
CA THR A 100 10.02 1.56 -16.98
C THR A 100 10.84 0.85 -15.91
N LEU A 101 10.89 1.39 -14.69
CA LEU A 101 11.60 0.77 -13.58
C LEU A 101 10.97 -0.56 -13.20
N THR A 102 9.64 -0.63 -13.11
CA THR A 102 8.92 -1.85 -12.80
C THR A 102 9.20 -2.91 -13.86
N ILE A 103 9.12 -2.61 -15.16
CA ILE A 103 9.41 -3.58 -16.23
C ILE A 103 10.88 -3.98 -16.24
N THR A 104 11.80 -3.00 -16.17
CA THR A 104 13.24 -3.24 -16.31
C THR A 104 13.80 -4.01 -15.11
N TYR A 105 13.24 -3.76 -13.92
CA TYR A 105 13.68 -4.36 -12.69
C TYR A 105 12.70 -5.39 -12.13
N GLU A 106 11.66 -5.77 -12.88
CA GLU A 106 10.65 -6.75 -12.48
C GLU A 106 11.31 -8.03 -11.97
N GLU A 107 12.27 -8.54 -12.75
CA GLU A 107 13.02 -9.74 -12.40
C GLU A 107 13.83 -9.55 -11.10
N PHE A 108 14.30 -8.33 -10.79
CA PHE A 108 15.01 -8.04 -9.54
C PHE A 108 14.11 -7.99 -8.31
N PHE A 109 12.83 -7.69 -8.48
CA PHE A 109 11.85 -7.71 -7.40
C PHE A 109 11.17 -9.08 -7.24
N VAL A 110 10.94 -9.80 -8.34
CA VAL A 110 10.10 -11.01 -8.39
C VAL A 110 10.92 -12.29 -8.56
N LYS A 111 12.06 -12.25 -9.27
CA LYS A 111 12.76 -13.49 -9.67
C LYS A 111 13.94 -13.83 -8.77
N TYR A 112 14.70 -12.81 -8.31
CA TYR A 112 15.98 -13.05 -7.63
C TYR A 112 15.91 -13.08 -6.08
N SER A 113 14.73 -13.18 -5.48
CA SER A 113 14.65 -13.51 -4.04
C SER A 113 13.38 -14.24 -3.64
N LEU A 114 12.50 -14.58 -4.58
CA LEU A 114 11.29 -15.33 -4.27
C LEU A 114 11.59 -16.83 -4.21
N ILE A 115 11.04 -17.47 -3.19
CA ILE A 115 11.12 -18.91 -3.00
C ILE A 115 9.72 -19.47 -3.09
N GLU A 116 9.50 -20.37 -4.03
CA GLU A 116 8.23 -21.08 -4.18
C GLU A 116 7.98 -21.95 -2.95
N ILE A 117 6.80 -21.83 -2.38
CA ILE A 117 6.36 -22.63 -1.23
C ILE A 117 5.18 -23.51 -1.61
N ARG A 118 5.01 -24.59 -0.84
CA ARG A 118 3.78 -25.37 -0.83
C ARG A 118 3.33 -25.62 0.59
N TYR A 119 2.03 -25.87 0.74
CA TYR A 119 1.49 -26.39 1.98
C TYR A 119 2.12 -27.73 2.34
N LEU A 120 2.50 -27.85 3.60
CA LEU A 120 2.96 -29.11 4.18
C LEU A 120 1.74 -29.93 4.62
N ASP A 121 1.71 -31.22 4.28
CA ASP A 121 0.73 -32.15 4.83
C ASP A 121 1.02 -32.37 6.32
N LEU A 122 0.34 -31.60 7.17
CA LEU A 122 0.45 -31.69 8.62
C LEU A 122 -0.46 -32.78 9.18
N ASN A 123 -0.05 -33.36 10.32
CA ASN A 123 -0.93 -34.22 11.09
C ASN A 123 -2.20 -33.43 11.50
N LYS A 124 -3.38 -34.07 11.41
CA LYS A 124 -4.70 -33.53 11.78
C LYS A 124 -4.71 -32.79 13.13
N LYS A 125 -3.90 -33.22 14.10
CA LYS A 125 -3.79 -32.54 15.41
C LYS A 125 -3.15 -31.15 15.29
N ILE A 126 -2.00 -31.06 14.62
CA ILE A 126 -1.26 -29.80 14.40
C ILE A 126 -2.09 -28.88 13.50
N GLN A 127 -2.72 -29.43 12.46
CA GLN A 127 -3.59 -28.67 11.57
C GLN A 127 -4.75 -28.01 12.34
N LYS A 128 -5.42 -28.74 13.24
CA LYS A 128 -6.47 -28.15 14.10
C LYS A 128 -5.93 -27.06 15.03
N ALA A 129 -4.72 -27.21 15.56
CA ALA A 129 -4.10 -26.23 16.44
C ALA A 129 -3.74 -24.92 15.71
N LEU A 130 -3.33 -25.01 14.44
CA LEU A 130 -2.97 -23.87 13.61
C LEU A 130 -4.18 -23.20 12.91
N ASN A 131 -5.27 -23.92 12.65
CA ASN A 131 -6.46 -23.36 11.99
C ASN A 131 -7.07 -22.12 12.69
N ASN A 132 -6.81 -21.94 13.99
CA ASN A 132 -7.27 -20.79 14.76
C ASN A 132 -6.20 -19.70 14.93
N THR A 133 -5.14 -19.73 14.11
CA THR A 133 -4.04 -18.78 14.15
C THR A 133 -3.78 -18.19 12.77
N ASP A 134 -2.99 -17.13 12.77
CA ASP A 134 -2.40 -16.47 11.61
C ASP A 134 -1.09 -17.14 11.15
N LEU A 135 -0.77 -18.33 11.68
CA LEU A 135 0.51 -19.01 11.49
C LEU A 135 0.36 -20.23 10.58
N TYR A 136 1.20 -20.29 9.55
CA TYR A 136 1.16 -21.32 8.52
C TYR A 136 2.50 -22.03 8.41
N ILE A 137 2.46 -23.34 8.13
CA ILE A 137 3.66 -24.13 7.86
C ILE A 137 3.62 -24.60 6.42
N GLY A 138 4.74 -24.40 5.73
CA GLY A 138 4.97 -24.91 4.39
C GLY A 138 6.30 -25.61 4.25
N GLU A 139 6.55 -26.07 3.04
CA GLU A 139 7.83 -26.55 2.57
C GLU A 139 8.30 -25.72 1.39
N ILE A 140 9.60 -25.53 1.32
CA ILE A 140 10.27 -24.83 0.23
C ILE A 140 10.44 -25.80 -0.95
N LEU A 141 9.96 -25.39 -2.13
CA LEU A 141 10.00 -26.20 -3.35
C LEU A 141 11.28 -26.00 -4.17
N ASP A 142 11.89 -24.83 -4.06
CA ASP A 142 13.06 -24.41 -4.82
C ASP A 142 14.34 -24.46 -3.98
N ASN A 143 15.50 -24.71 -4.61
CA ASN A 143 16.81 -24.81 -3.96
C ASN A 143 17.72 -23.62 -4.33
N GLU A 144 17.17 -22.41 -4.17
CA GLU A 144 17.89 -21.16 -4.38
C GLU A 144 18.19 -20.46 -3.05
N TYR A 145 19.12 -19.50 -3.06
CA TYR A 145 19.47 -18.68 -1.88
C TYR A 145 20.01 -19.45 -0.66
N GLY A 146 20.58 -20.63 -0.86
CA GLY A 146 21.16 -21.43 0.22
C GLY A 146 20.11 -22.11 1.11
N ILE A 147 18.85 -22.11 0.68
CA ILE A 147 17.77 -22.82 1.33
C ILE A 147 17.54 -24.15 0.63
N LYS A 148 17.64 -25.25 1.37
CA LYS A 148 17.44 -26.57 0.78
C LYS A 148 15.96 -26.84 0.54
N LYS A 149 15.67 -27.50 -0.58
CA LYS A 149 14.35 -28.06 -0.87
C LYS A 149 13.83 -28.91 0.30
N ASN A 150 12.54 -28.80 0.59
CA ASN A 150 11.83 -29.42 1.71
C ASN A 150 12.25 -28.93 3.10
N GLU A 151 13.03 -27.86 3.23
CA GLU A 151 13.17 -27.19 4.53
C GLU A 151 11.82 -26.58 4.95
N LYS A 152 11.50 -26.70 6.24
CA LYS A 152 10.23 -26.21 6.81
C LYS A 152 10.28 -24.70 6.93
N ILE A 153 9.17 -24.07 6.57
CA ILE A 153 8.98 -22.63 6.69
C ILE A 153 7.73 -22.34 7.51
N LEU A 154 7.83 -21.35 8.38
CA LEU A 154 6.75 -20.82 9.19
C LEU A 154 6.54 -19.36 8.77
N TYR A 155 5.35 -19.04 8.30
CA TYR A 155 5.01 -17.74 7.70
C TYR A 155 3.61 -17.28 8.09
N LYS A 156 3.31 -15.99 7.87
CA LYS A 156 1.95 -15.45 7.93
C LYS A 156 1.42 -15.22 6.52
N ILE A 157 0.10 -15.21 6.34
CA ILE A 157 -0.52 -14.93 5.02
C ILE A 157 -0.06 -13.57 4.46
N ASP A 158 0.12 -12.58 5.33
CA ASP A 158 0.56 -11.24 4.94
C ASP A 158 1.97 -11.22 4.32
N ASP A 159 2.75 -12.29 4.51
CA ASP A 159 4.09 -12.44 3.92
C ASP A 159 4.04 -13.04 2.50
N ILE A 160 2.91 -13.63 2.07
CA ILE A 160 2.79 -14.35 0.79
C ILE A 160 2.72 -13.38 -0.38
N ILE A 161 3.50 -13.68 -1.41
CA ILE A 161 3.43 -13.04 -2.72
C ILE A 161 2.83 -14.06 -3.70
N ILE A 162 1.73 -13.70 -4.37
CA ILE A 162 1.11 -14.53 -5.40
C ILE A 162 1.58 -14.05 -6.77
N TYR A 163 2.21 -14.94 -7.53
CA TYR A 163 2.68 -14.69 -8.90
C TYR A 163 2.44 -15.95 -9.75
N GLU A 164 1.95 -15.80 -10.98
CA GLU A 164 1.65 -16.94 -11.89
C GLU A 164 0.87 -18.10 -11.20
N ASP A 165 -0.15 -17.76 -10.40
CA ASP A 165 -0.98 -18.72 -9.64
C ASP A 165 -0.22 -19.60 -8.63
N LYS A 166 0.97 -19.16 -8.21
CA LYS A 166 1.82 -19.82 -7.22
C LYS A 166 2.09 -18.90 -6.03
N GLU A 167 2.38 -19.52 -4.88
CA GLU A 167 2.71 -18.83 -3.64
C GLU A 167 4.22 -18.76 -3.44
N TYR A 168 4.71 -17.57 -3.14
CA TYR A 168 6.11 -17.28 -2.92
C TYR A 168 6.34 -16.53 -1.61
N LEU A 169 7.55 -16.67 -1.07
CA LEU A 169 8.05 -15.85 0.03
C LEU A 169 9.38 -15.20 -0.36
N ASP A 170 9.62 -13.97 0.10
CA ASP A 170 10.90 -13.28 -0.13
C ASP A 170 11.98 -13.80 0.83
N ALA A 171 12.98 -14.50 0.28
CA ALA A 171 14.13 -15.07 0.96
C ALA A 171 14.89 -14.04 1.82
N LYS A 172 14.92 -12.76 1.41
CA LYS A 172 15.60 -11.70 2.17
C LYS A 172 14.93 -11.45 3.52
N ASN A 173 13.64 -11.76 3.60
CA ASN A 173 12.84 -11.63 4.81
C ASN A 173 12.78 -12.94 5.60
N LEU A 174 13.61 -13.94 5.27
CA LEU A 174 13.63 -15.20 5.99
C LEU A 174 14.90 -15.36 6.82
N LYS A 175 14.76 -15.91 8.02
CA LYS A 175 15.89 -16.33 8.87
C LYS A 175 15.66 -17.72 9.42
N LYS A 176 16.76 -18.48 9.58
CA LYS A 176 16.72 -19.76 10.30
C LYS A 176 16.52 -19.52 11.79
N TYR A 177 15.55 -20.21 12.36
CA TYR A 177 15.28 -20.19 13.78
C TYR A 177 15.06 -21.61 14.30
N PRO A 178 15.78 -22.04 15.35
CA PRO A 178 15.56 -23.35 15.96
C PRO A 178 14.30 -23.33 16.83
N ILE A 179 13.40 -24.28 16.61
CA ILE A 179 12.16 -24.46 17.36
C ILE A 179 12.11 -25.93 17.80
N GLY A 180 12.39 -26.19 19.08
CA GLY A 180 12.62 -27.55 19.61
C GLY A 180 13.80 -28.24 18.89
N GLU A 181 13.57 -29.47 18.40
CA GLU A 181 14.57 -30.22 17.63
C GLU A 181 14.56 -29.91 16.12
N ASN A 182 13.61 -29.08 15.65
CA ASN A 182 13.48 -28.73 14.23
C ASN A 182 14.04 -27.33 13.97
N VAL A 183 14.55 -27.10 12.75
CA VAL A 183 14.91 -25.77 12.27
C VAL A 183 13.86 -25.30 11.28
N PHE A 184 13.32 -24.10 11.50
CA PHE A 184 12.37 -23.46 10.60
C PHE A 184 12.99 -22.21 9.99
N TRP A 185 12.61 -21.91 8.75
CA TRP A 185 12.69 -20.56 8.24
C TRP A 185 11.50 -19.76 8.75
N ILE A 186 11.76 -18.58 9.30
CA ILE A 186 10.71 -17.67 9.78
C ILE A 186 10.82 -16.33 9.07
N SER A 187 9.67 -15.72 8.77
CA SER A 187 9.62 -14.33 8.29
C SER A 187 10.16 -13.37 9.36
N LEU A 188 10.83 -12.31 8.93
CA LEU A 188 11.31 -11.21 9.79
C LEU A 188 10.17 -10.49 10.52
N ASN A 189 8.93 -10.64 10.05
CA ASN A 189 7.74 -10.04 10.64
C ASN A 189 7.26 -10.79 11.91
N PHE A 190 7.89 -11.92 12.26
CA PHE A 190 7.53 -12.66 13.47
C PHE A 190 8.05 -11.99 14.73
N THR A 191 7.16 -11.85 15.72
CA THR A 191 7.53 -11.43 17.07
C THR A 191 7.96 -12.63 17.92
N LEU A 192 8.66 -12.39 19.04
CA LEU A 192 8.93 -13.45 20.02
C LEU A 192 7.65 -14.12 20.53
N ALA A 193 6.57 -13.35 20.70
CA ALA A 193 5.28 -13.90 21.13
C ALA A 193 4.69 -14.88 20.10
N ASP A 194 4.86 -14.61 18.79
CA ASP A 194 4.45 -15.54 17.73
C ASP A 194 5.23 -16.86 17.82
N ILE A 195 6.53 -16.80 18.10
CA ILE A 195 7.41 -17.97 18.25
C ILE A 195 7.01 -18.78 19.49
N GLU A 196 6.74 -18.13 20.62
CA GLU A 196 6.29 -18.79 21.85
C GLU A 196 4.92 -19.45 21.67
N LYS A 197 3.98 -18.75 21.02
CA LYS A 197 2.67 -19.28 20.64
C LYS A 197 2.83 -20.51 19.75
N PHE A 198 3.67 -20.44 18.72
CA PHE A 198 3.94 -21.58 17.84
C PHE A 198 4.57 -22.76 18.60
N ASN A 199 5.59 -22.51 19.44
CA ASN A 199 6.21 -23.53 20.28
C ASN A 199 5.17 -24.27 21.12
N SER A 200 4.26 -23.54 21.76
CA SER A 200 3.19 -24.13 22.57
C SER A 200 2.25 -25.02 21.73
N LEU A 201 1.91 -24.61 20.51
CA LEU A 201 0.99 -25.35 19.64
C LEU A 201 1.65 -26.55 18.96
N TYR A 202 2.95 -26.46 18.67
CA TYR A 202 3.68 -27.48 17.91
C TYR A 202 4.26 -28.57 18.82
N PHE A 203 4.63 -28.25 20.07
CA PHE A 203 5.29 -29.19 20.99
C PHE A 203 4.49 -29.58 22.25
N ASN A 204 3.47 -28.83 22.69
CA ASN A 204 2.68 -29.23 23.88
C ASN A 204 1.55 -30.23 23.54
N PHE A 205 1.84 -31.22 22.69
CA PHE A 205 0.94 -32.35 22.40
C PHE A 205 1.63 -33.69 22.53
#